data_AF-A0AAV2RWU3-F1
#
_entry.id   AF-A0AAV2RWU3-F1
#
_cell.length_a   1.000
_cell.length_b   1.000
_cell.length_c   1.000
_cell.angle_alpha   90.00
_cell.angle_beta   90.00
_cell.angle_gamma   90.00
#
_symmetry.space_group_name_H-M   'P 1'
#
loop_
_entity.id
_entity.type
_entity.pdbx_description
1 polymer ?
#
loop_
_entity_poly.entity_id
_entity_poly.type
_entity_poly.pdbx_seq_one_letter_code
_entity_poly.pdbx_strand_id
1 'polypeptide(L)'
;EIEENNELLQRWQVETPSSPAIVPDSARGWVTAVGDLLGPTLENLGSLVRMPYGCGEQNMLNFAPNIFILQYLDASSQTTKEIAKKAMDYMRNGYQQELRYRHKDGSFSAFGESDSSGSTWLTAFVLKSFAQA
;
A
#
# COMPACT_ATOMS: atom_id res chain seq x y z
N GLU A 1 20.96 10.36 38.16
CA GLU A 1 21.88 9.46 37.44
C GLU A 1 21.09 8.77 36.34
N ILE A 2 21.58 8.82 35.10
CA ILE A 2 21.06 7.95 34.03
C ILE A 2 21.91 6.69 34.17
N GLU A 3 21.35 5.62 34.73
CA GLU A 3 22.00 4.32 34.74
C GLU A 3 22.36 3.95 33.29
N GLU A 4 23.66 3.73 33.06
CA GLU A 4 24.20 3.28 31.79
C GLU A 4 23.57 1.94 31.41
N ASN A 5 22.57 1.99 30.54
CA ASN A 5 21.95 0.82 29.92
C ASN A 5 22.88 0.24 28.84
N ASN A 6 24.10 -0.14 29.24
CA ASN A 6 25.17 -0.67 28.38
C ASN A 6 24.84 -2.05 27.76
N GLU A 7 23.72 -2.67 28.12
CA GLU A 7 23.33 -4.01 27.65
C GLU A 7 22.58 -4.01 26.29
N LEU A 8 22.20 -2.85 25.74
CA LEU A 8 21.39 -2.76 24.51
C LEU A 8 22.08 -2.10 23.31
N LEU A 9 23.41 -1.96 23.33
CA LEU A 9 24.14 -1.42 22.17
C LEU A 9 24.34 -2.49 21.10
N GLN A 10 23.43 -2.58 20.13
CA GLN A 10 23.68 -3.33 18.90
C GLN A 10 24.51 -2.51 17.92
N ARG A 11 25.65 -3.05 17.50
CA ARG A 11 26.47 -2.50 16.42
C ARG A 11 26.10 -3.16 15.10
N TRP A 12 25.83 -2.33 14.10
CA TRP A 12 25.58 -2.75 12.72
C TRP A 12 26.72 -2.22 11.86
N GLN A 13 27.37 -3.11 11.11
CA GLN A 13 28.42 -2.75 10.16
C GLN A 13 27.86 -2.94 8.75
N VAL A 14 27.77 -1.83 8.01
CA VAL A 14 27.28 -1.83 6.63
C VAL A 14 28.49 -1.74 5.72
N GLU A 15 28.74 -2.80 4.96
CA GLU A 15 29.85 -2.86 4.00
C GLU A 15 29.32 -2.81 2.58
N THR A 16 30.04 -2.12 1.70
CA THR A 16 29.72 -2.12 0.27
C THR A 16 30.04 -3.49 -0.34
N PRO A 17 29.26 -3.98 -1.33
CA PRO A 17 29.56 -5.24 -2.01
C PRO A 17 30.99 -5.25 -2.55
N SER A 18 31.73 -6.34 -2.35
CA SER A 18 33.16 -6.49 -2.72
C SER A 18 33.41 -6.57 -4.25
N SER A 19 32.45 -6.16 -5.07
CA SER A 19 32.53 -6.27 -6.52
C SER A 19 33.55 -5.28 -7.09
N PRO A 20 34.41 -5.68 -8.03
CA PRO A 20 35.41 -4.80 -8.65
C PRO A 20 34.79 -3.68 -9.51
N ALA A 21 33.46 -3.59 -9.59
CA ALA A 21 32.71 -2.69 -10.46
C ALA A 21 31.99 -1.54 -9.73
N ILE A 22 32.38 -1.20 -8.50
CA ILE A 22 31.84 0.02 -7.86
C ILE A 22 32.42 1.24 -8.60
N VAL A 23 31.54 2.00 -9.24
CA VAL A 23 31.90 3.26 -9.91
C VAL A 23 32.38 4.25 -8.83
N PRO A 24 33.50 4.97 -9.05
CA PRO A 24 33.97 6.00 -8.12
C PRO A 24 32.85 6.99 -7.75
N ASP A 25 32.79 7.36 -6.47
CA ASP A 25 31.79 8.30 -5.91
C ASP A 25 30.31 7.91 -6.04
N SER A 26 30.00 6.66 -6.43
CA SER A 26 28.61 6.16 -6.52
C SER A 26 28.02 5.68 -5.21
N ALA A 27 28.86 5.39 -4.19
CA ALA A 27 28.40 4.88 -2.91
C ALA A 27 27.51 5.91 -2.19
N ARG A 28 26.33 5.46 -1.76
CA ARG A 28 25.37 6.23 -0.95
C ARG A 28 24.81 5.32 0.13
N GLY A 29 24.51 5.87 1.30
CA GLY A 29 23.90 5.15 2.41
C GLY A 29 23.02 6.07 3.23
N TRP A 30 21.95 5.52 3.79
CA TRP A 30 21.00 6.22 4.64
C TRP A 30 20.66 5.34 5.84
N VAL A 31 20.45 5.97 6.99
CA VAL A 31 19.98 5.30 8.21
C VAL A 31 18.68 5.98 8.61
N THR A 32 17.60 5.20 8.72
CA THR A 32 16.29 5.69 9.13
C THR A 32 15.85 4.94 10.38
N ALA A 33 15.53 5.67 11.44
CA ALA A 33 14.96 5.12 12.66
C ALA A 33 13.45 5.37 12.67
N VAL A 34 12.67 4.33 12.94
CA VAL A 34 11.24 4.35 12.75
C VAL A 34 10.55 3.74 13.96
N GLY A 35 9.72 4.52 14.65
CA GLY A 35 8.92 4.05 15.79
C GLY A 35 7.57 3.44 15.40
N ASP A 36 7.17 3.59 14.14
CA ASP A 36 5.91 3.11 13.57
C ASP A 36 6.18 2.42 12.23
N LEU A 37 5.85 1.14 12.10
CA LEU A 37 6.08 0.35 10.87
C LEU A 37 5.58 1.06 9.59
N LEU A 38 4.49 1.83 9.70
CA LEU A 38 3.92 2.54 8.55
C LEU A 38 4.52 3.94 8.36
N GLY A 39 5.23 4.49 9.36
CA GLY A 39 5.82 5.83 9.36
C GLY A 39 6.55 6.23 8.07
N PRO A 40 7.49 5.43 7.53
CA PRO A 40 8.25 5.78 6.32
C PRO A 40 7.38 5.74 5.06
N THR A 41 6.35 4.89 5.08
CA THR A 41 5.37 4.83 4.00
C THR A 41 4.55 6.12 4.00
N LEU A 42 4.19 6.61 5.18
CA LEU A 42 3.29 7.74 5.41
C LEU A 42 3.92 9.12 5.31
N GLU A 43 5.25 9.25 5.41
CA GLU A 43 5.95 10.50 5.09
C GLU A 43 5.59 11.03 3.67
N ASN A 44 5.10 10.14 2.80
CA ASN A 44 4.56 10.46 1.48
C ASN A 44 3.06 10.10 1.32
N LEU A 45 2.26 10.29 2.36
CA LEU A 45 0.81 10.01 2.43
C LEU A 45 0.01 10.48 1.21
N GLY A 46 0.30 11.67 0.68
CA GLY A 46 -0.36 12.22 -0.50
C GLY A 46 -0.16 11.41 -1.79
N SER A 47 0.93 10.63 -1.87
CA SER A 47 1.28 9.71 -2.97
C SER A 47 0.86 8.26 -2.71
N LEU A 48 0.54 7.91 -1.46
CA LEU A 48 -0.01 6.60 -1.08
C LEU A 48 -1.48 6.47 -1.45
N VAL A 49 -2.25 7.56 -1.28
CA VAL A 49 -3.65 7.61 -1.73
C VAL A 49 -3.65 7.67 -3.26
N ARG A 50 -3.90 6.52 -3.89
CA ARG A 50 -3.81 6.34 -5.34
C ARG A 50 -5.19 6.15 -5.94
N MET A 51 -5.42 6.83 -7.06
CA MET A 51 -6.64 6.63 -7.84
C MET A 51 -6.58 5.23 -8.47
N PRO A 52 -7.63 4.40 -8.32
CA PRO A 52 -7.69 3.10 -8.98
C PRO A 52 -7.83 3.24 -10.51
N TYR A 53 -7.14 2.36 -11.24
CA TYR A 53 -7.15 2.28 -12.71
C TYR A 53 -6.69 0.89 -13.18
N GLY A 54 -6.87 0.61 -14.47
CA GLY A 54 -6.40 -0.62 -15.12
C GLY A 54 -7.49 -1.67 -15.24
N CYS A 55 -7.09 -2.94 -15.46
CA CYS A 55 -7.99 -4.10 -15.44
C CYS A 55 -8.44 -4.43 -14.01
N GLY A 56 -9.40 -5.35 -13.81
CA GLY A 56 -9.96 -5.64 -12.46
C GLY A 56 -8.90 -5.93 -11.40
N GLU A 57 -7.88 -6.72 -11.73
CA GLU A 57 -6.77 -6.99 -10.81
C GLU A 57 -5.97 -5.73 -10.46
N GLN A 58 -5.62 -4.93 -11.46
CA GLN A 58 -4.85 -3.69 -11.26
C GLN A 58 -5.66 -2.61 -10.54
N ASN A 59 -6.96 -2.53 -10.81
CA ASN A 59 -7.88 -1.63 -10.15
C ASN A 59 -7.92 -1.98 -8.65
N MET A 60 -8.06 -3.27 -8.31
CA MET A 60 -8.04 -3.72 -6.92
C MET A 60 -6.70 -3.53 -6.21
N LEU A 61 -5.58 -3.71 -6.91
CA LEU A 61 -4.24 -3.43 -6.36
C LEU A 61 -4.06 -1.96 -5.96
N ASN A 62 -4.75 -1.04 -6.65
CA ASN A 62 -4.75 0.38 -6.29
C ASN A 62 -5.87 0.75 -5.32
N PHE A 63 -6.98 0.01 -5.30
CA PHE A 63 -8.12 0.25 -4.41
C PHE A 63 -7.84 -0.18 -2.96
N ALA A 64 -7.40 -1.42 -2.75
CA ALA A 64 -7.26 -1.99 -1.41
C ALA A 64 -6.30 -1.20 -0.48
N PRO A 65 -5.16 -0.67 -0.95
CA PRO A 65 -4.29 0.16 -0.11
C PRO A 65 -4.98 1.40 0.46
N ASN A 66 -5.92 2.02 -0.28
CA ASN A 66 -6.64 3.20 0.21
C ASN A 66 -7.45 2.92 1.49
N ILE A 67 -7.98 1.70 1.63
CA ILE A 67 -8.72 1.26 2.83
C ILE A 67 -7.79 1.25 4.03
N PHE A 68 -6.65 0.58 3.92
CA PHE A 68 -5.70 0.43 5.03
C PHE A 68 -5.05 1.75 5.42
N ILE A 69 -4.80 2.63 4.46
CA ILE A 69 -4.30 3.98 4.73
C ILE A 69 -5.32 4.77 5.56
N LEU A 70 -6.61 4.72 5.17
CA LEU A 70 -7.66 5.40 5.94
C LEU A 70 -7.80 4.82 7.35
N GLN A 71 -7.82 3.50 7.49
CA GLN A 71 -7.89 2.83 8.80
C GLN A 71 -6.71 3.21 9.70
N TYR A 72 -5.50 3.27 9.14
CA TYR A 72 -4.32 3.69 9.87
C TYR A 72 -4.40 5.16 10.29
N LEU A 73 -4.78 6.06 9.38
CA LEU A 73 -4.86 7.50 9.68
C LEU A 73 -5.88 7.78 10.78
N ASP A 74 -7.00 7.05 10.76
CA ASP A 74 -8.03 7.12 11.79
C ASP A 74 -7.51 6.63 13.14
N ALA A 75 -6.89 5.44 13.16
CA ALA A 75 -6.32 4.85 14.38
C ALA A 75 -5.18 5.69 14.99
N SER A 76 -4.37 6.34 14.16
CA SER A 76 -3.24 7.18 14.59
C SER A 76 -3.65 8.63 14.91
N SER A 77 -4.92 9.00 14.71
CA SER A 77 -5.42 10.38 14.82
C SER A 77 -4.69 11.38 13.91
N GLN A 78 -4.14 10.91 12.78
CA GLN A 78 -3.42 11.72 11.79
C GLN A 78 -4.29 12.10 10.59
N THR A 79 -5.59 11.74 10.60
CA THR A 79 -6.52 12.06 9.51
C THR A 79 -6.80 13.56 9.40
N THR A 80 -6.38 14.17 8.28
CA THR A 80 -6.91 15.47 7.86
C THR A 80 -8.17 15.29 7.01
N LYS A 81 -9.10 16.25 7.06
CA LYS A 81 -10.37 16.18 6.32
C LYS A 81 -10.15 16.07 4.81
N GLU A 82 -9.09 16.69 4.32
CA GLU A 82 -8.71 16.75 2.91
C GLU A 82 -8.22 15.38 2.41
N ILE A 83 -7.35 14.70 3.17
CA ILE A 83 -6.84 13.37 2.82
C ILE A 83 -7.96 12.33 2.90
N ALA A 84 -8.79 12.39 3.95
CA ALA A 84 -9.94 11.51 4.10
C ALA A 84 -10.91 11.63 2.93
N LYS A 85 -11.26 12.87 2.57
CA LYS A 85 -12.16 13.13 1.44
C LYS A 85 -11.58 12.60 0.14
N LYS A 86 -10.31 12.87 -0.14
CA LYS A 86 -9.63 12.41 -1.36
C LYS A 86 -9.62 10.88 -1.46
N ALA A 87 -9.26 10.18 -0.38
CA ALA A 87 -9.24 8.73 -0.35
C ALA A 87 -10.64 8.14 -0.50
N MET A 88 -11.65 8.71 0.16
CA MET A 88 -13.06 8.30 -0.03
C MET A 88 -13.54 8.48 -1.47
N ASP A 89 -13.20 9.59 -2.11
CA ASP A 89 -13.59 9.83 -3.51
C ASP A 89 -12.89 8.84 -4.46
N TYR A 90 -11.62 8.50 -4.21
CA TYR A 90 -10.88 7.49 -4.96
C TYR A 90 -11.45 6.08 -4.75
N MET A 91 -11.81 5.71 -3.52
CA MET A 91 -12.46 4.44 -3.25
C MET A 91 -13.83 4.36 -3.94
N ARG A 92 -14.69 5.39 -3.84
CA ARG A 92 -15.97 5.40 -4.57
C ARG A 92 -15.79 5.20 -6.07
N ASN A 93 -14.80 5.87 -6.66
CA ASN A 93 -14.50 5.72 -8.07
C ASN A 93 -13.98 4.31 -8.41
N GLY A 94 -13.04 3.79 -7.62
CA GLY A 94 -12.51 2.43 -7.80
C GLY A 94 -13.55 1.33 -7.62
N TYR A 95 -14.48 1.50 -6.68
CA TYR A 95 -15.63 0.62 -6.49
C TYR A 95 -16.50 0.58 -7.75
N GLN A 96 -16.84 1.74 -8.30
CA GLN A 96 -17.62 1.82 -9.54
C GLN A 96 -16.88 1.23 -10.75
N GLN A 97 -15.56 1.46 -10.85
CA GLN A 97 -14.74 0.85 -11.89
C GLN A 97 -14.70 -0.68 -11.75
N GLU A 98 -14.55 -1.19 -10.53
CA GLU A 98 -14.44 -2.64 -10.27
C GLU A 98 -15.70 -3.38 -10.67
N LEU A 99 -16.88 -2.78 -10.46
CA LEU A 99 -18.16 -3.38 -10.85
C LEU A 99 -18.27 -3.65 -12.36
N ARG A 100 -17.44 -3.03 -13.20
CA ARG A 100 -17.39 -3.32 -14.65
C ARG A 100 -16.76 -4.68 -14.95
N TYR A 101 -15.99 -5.22 -14.02
CA TYR A 101 -15.32 -6.52 -14.12
C TYR A 101 -16.12 -7.66 -13.45
N ARG A 102 -17.32 -7.35 -12.95
CA ARG A 102 -18.24 -8.31 -12.37
C ARG A 102 -19.01 -9.06 -13.47
N HIS A 103 -19.02 -10.38 -13.37
CA HIS A 103 -19.81 -11.29 -14.19
C HIS A 103 -21.26 -11.36 -13.71
N LYS A 104 -22.18 -11.83 -14.55
CA LYS A 104 -23.60 -12.04 -14.22
C LYS A 104 -23.82 -13.01 -13.07
N ASP A 105 -22.94 -14.01 -12.94
CA ASP A 105 -22.97 -14.96 -11.82
C ASP A 105 -22.46 -14.36 -10.50
N GLY A 106 -21.91 -13.14 -10.55
CA GLY A 106 -21.40 -12.39 -9.42
C GLY A 106 -19.90 -12.53 -9.18
N SER A 107 -19.19 -13.36 -9.94
CA SER A 107 -17.74 -13.48 -9.90
C SER A 107 -17.03 -12.28 -10.54
N PHE A 108 -15.72 -12.13 -10.31
CA PHE A 108 -14.89 -11.07 -10.89
C PHE A 108 -13.72 -11.68 -11.66
N SER A 109 -13.33 -11.07 -12.78
CA SER A 109 -12.13 -11.43 -13.55
C SER A 109 -11.37 -10.18 -14.01
N ALA A 110 -10.18 -10.32 -14.59
CA ALA A 110 -9.39 -9.17 -15.02
C ALA A 110 -10.12 -8.32 -16.09
N PHE A 111 -10.89 -8.95 -16.98
CA PHE A 111 -11.56 -8.29 -18.10
C PHE A 111 -13.09 -8.45 -18.09
N GLY A 112 -13.67 -8.87 -16.96
CA GLY A 112 -15.11 -9.07 -16.79
C GLY A 112 -15.67 -10.10 -17.76
N GLU A 113 -16.87 -9.84 -18.30
CA GLU A 113 -17.56 -10.73 -19.26
C GLU A 113 -16.79 -10.98 -20.58
N SER A 114 -15.64 -10.32 -20.79
CA SER A 114 -14.74 -10.66 -21.90
C SER A 114 -13.95 -11.95 -21.62
N ASP A 115 -13.75 -12.30 -20.35
CA ASP A 115 -13.18 -13.57 -19.94
C ASP A 115 -14.27 -14.65 -19.91
N SER A 116 -13.90 -15.91 -20.16
CA SER A 116 -14.85 -17.02 -20.17
C SER A 116 -15.39 -17.39 -18.79
N SER A 117 -14.71 -16.99 -17.71
CA SER A 117 -15.09 -17.29 -16.32
C SER A 117 -14.44 -16.32 -15.33
N GLY A 118 -15.02 -16.23 -14.13
CA GLY A 118 -14.47 -15.48 -13.02
C GLY A 118 -13.19 -16.10 -12.43
N SER A 119 -12.31 -15.24 -11.92
CA SER A 119 -11.15 -15.63 -11.11
C SER A 119 -11.58 -15.81 -9.66
N THR A 120 -11.38 -17.00 -9.10
CA THR A 120 -11.67 -17.29 -7.68
C THR A 120 -10.87 -16.37 -6.76
N TRP A 121 -9.58 -16.16 -7.09
CA TRP A 121 -8.70 -15.28 -6.31
C TRP A 121 -9.18 -13.83 -6.34
N LEU A 122 -9.44 -13.28 -7.53
CA LEU A 122 -9.88 -11.89 -7.65
C LEU A 122 -11.25 -11.69 -6.99
N THR A 123 -12.17 -12.63 -7.18
CA THR A 123 -13.49 -12.57 -6.54
C THR A 123 -13.38 -12.53 -5.02
N ALA A 124 -12.56 -13.41 -4.42
CA ALA A 124 -12.33 -13.41 -2.98
C ALA A 124 -11.65 -12.11 -2.50
N PHE A 125 -10.71 -11.59 -3.29
CA PHE A 125 -10.00 -10.35 -2.98
C PHE A 125 -10.92 -9.12 -3.02
N VAL A 126 -11.78 -9.01 -4.05
CA VAL A 126 -12.81 -7.98 -4.17
C VAL A 126 -13.77 -8.06 -2.99
N LEU A 127 -14.32 -9.25 -2.71
CA LEU A 127 -15.27 -9.45 -1.62
C LEU A 127 -14.69 -9.01 -0.27
N LYS A 128 -13.46 -9.46 0.04
CA LYS A 128 -12.78 -9.09 1.27
C LYS A 128 -12.57 -7.57 1.35
N SER A 129 -12.07 -6.96 0.28
CA SER A 129 -11.76 -5.53 0.25
C SER A 129 -13.03 -4.70 0.40
N PHE A 130 -14.11 -5.05 -0.29
CA PHE A 130 -15.40 -4.35 -0.19
C PHE A 130 -16.03 -4.47 1.19
N ALA A 131 -15.85 -5.60 1.88
CA ALA A 131 -16.33 -5.75 3.25
C ALA A 131 -15.56 -4.89 4.27
N GLN A 132 -14.33 -4.48 3.95
CA GLN A 132 -13.47 -3.66 4.81
C GLN A 132 -13.53 -2.16 4.49
N ALA A 133 -14.14 -1.79 3.37
CA ALA A 133 -14.19 -0.44 2.82
C ALA A 133 -15.33 0.41 3.39
#